data_AF-A0A8C7CFC2-F1
#
_entry.id   AF-A0A8C7CFC2-F1
#
_cell.length_a   1.000
_cell.length_b   1.000
_cell.length_c   1.000
_cell.angle_alpha   90.00
_cell.angle_beta   90.00
_cell.angle_gamma   90.00
#
_symmetry.space_group_name_H-M   'P 1'
#
loop_
_entity.id
_entity.type
_entity.pdbx_description
1 polymer ?
#
loop_
_entity_poly.entity_id
_entity_poly.type
_entity_poly.pdbx_seq_one_letter_code
_entity_poly.pdbx_strand_id
1 'polypeptide(L)'
;MVVSGFGRSPPLMIAGGRVFVLPYIQQIQRITLNTLTLNVKSDKVYTRHGVPISVTGIAQVKIQGQNKEMLATACQMFMGKSEAEVSNIALETLEGHQRAIIAHLTVEEIYQDRKKFSEQVFKVASSDLVNMGIGVVSYTLKDVHDDQDYLTSLGKARTAQVQKDARIGEAQYKRDAVIREAQAMQEKVSAQYLNEIEMAKAQRDYELKKASYDYEVNTKKAESEMAYQLQVAKTKQRIEEETMQVKVVERSQQIMLQEQEITRKEMDRWLRRLRPLNSTGRGPWWTCCWRNYHWSVTLGVGLGGCMDREKDLWESDSVDMESLSGWMERLDGWSDSVDMRIDG
;
A
#
# COMPACT_ATOMS: atom_id res chain seq x y z
N MET A 1 25.58 45.72 -63.22
CA MET A 1 25.82 46.08 -64.64
C MET A 1 27.21 46.68 -64.73
N VAL A 2 27.97 46.29 -65.75
CA VAL A 2 29.30 46.83 -66.04
C VAL A 2 29.24 47.51 -67.40
N VAL A 3 29.73 48.74 -67.47
CA VAL A 3 29.84 49.52 -68.70
C VAL A 3 31.32 49.72 -69.01
N SER A 4 31.78 49.16 -70.12
CA SER A 4 33.15 49.30 -70.64
C SER A 4 33.14 50.09 -71.96
N GLY A 5 34.20 50.83 -72.26
CA GLY A 5 34.31 51.61 -73.50
C GLY A 5 35.26 52.81 -73.43
N PHE A 6 35.38 53.52 -74.54
CA PHE A 6 36.28 54.69 -74.67
C PHE A 6 35.90 55.80 -73.67
N GLY A 7 36.90 56.32 -72.96
CA GLY A 7 36.74 57.39 -71.95
C GLY A 7 36.34 56.94 -70.54
N ARG A 8 36.24 55.63 -70.26
CA ARG A 8 35.98 55.09 -68.91
C ARG A 8 36.99 54.02 -68.51
N SER A 9 38.09 54.45 -67.90
CA SER A 9 39.09 53.58 -67.24
C SER A 9 39.31 54.10 -65.82
N PRO A 10 38.94 53.37 -64.76
CA PRO A 10 38.41 51.99 -64.74
C PRO A 10 36.95 51.85 -65.24
N PRO A 11 36.51 50.63 -65.61
CA PRO A 11 35.14 50.37 -66.06
C PRO A 11 34.12 50.73 -64.97
N LEU A 12 32.98 51.30 -65.37
CA LEU A 12 31.96 51.75 -64.44
C LEU A 12 31.08 50.57 -64.01
N MET A 13 31.11 50.25 -62.72
CA MET A 13 30.34 49.15 -62.12
C MET A 13 29.20 49.70 -61.27
N ILE A 14 27.99 49.24 -61.56
CA ILE A 14 26.77 49.74 -60.91
C ILE A 14 25.97 48.53 -60.42
N ALA A 15 25.79 48.43 -59.10
CA ALA A 15 24.99 47.37 -58.45
C ALA A 15 23.47 47.64 -58.53
N GLY A 16 23.05 48.83 -59.00
CA GLY A 16 21.66 49.21 -59.23
C GLY A 16 21.54 50.68 -59.68
N GLY A 17 20.41 51.05 -60.30
CA GLY A 17 20.17 52.41 -60.78
C GLY A 17 20.16 52.56 -62.31
N ARG A 18 20.33 53.80 -62.79
CA ARG A 18 20.29 54.16 -64.22
C ARG A 18 21.61 54.78 -64.65
N VAL A 19 22.11 54.37 -65.82
CA VAL A 19 23.28 55.00 -66.45
C VAL A 19 23.02 55.18 -67.94
N PHE A 20 23.40 56.35 -68.44
CA PHE A 20 23.36 56.68 -69.86
C PHE A 20 24.54 56.01 -70.56
N VAL A 21 24.24 55.21 -71.59
CA VAL A 21 25.23 54.45 -72.36
C VAL A 21 25.12 54.80 -73.84
N LEU A 22 26.24 55.14 -74.46
CA LEU A 22 26.33 55.44 -75.89
C LEU A 22 26.47 54.14 -76.69
N PRO A 23 25.48 53.76 -77.53
CA PRO A 23 25.41 52.43 -78.14
C PRO A 23 26.55 52.09 -79.12
N TYR A 24 27.23 53.10 -79.68
CA TYR A 24 28.31 52.89 -80.66
C TYR A 24 29.71 52.79 -80.05
N ILE A 25 29.92 53.27 -78.82
CA ILE A 25 31.27 53.42 -78.21
C ILE A 25 31.39 52.64 -76.90
N GLN A 26 30.26 52.26 -76.28
CA GLN A 26 30.22 51.63 -74.98
C GLN A 26 29.49 50.28 -75.04
N GLN A 27 30.07 49.26 -74.42
CA GLN A 27 29.49 47.94 -74.27
C GLN A 27 28.86 47.78 -72.89
N ILE A 28 27.70 47.12 -72.85
CA ILE A 28 26.97 46.83 -71.61
C ILE A 28 27.03 45.34 -71.35
N GLN A 29 27.47 44.96 -70.16
CA GLN A 29 27.37 43.60 -69.67
C GLN A 29 26.64 43.55 -68.34
N ARG A 30 25.85 42.49 -68.16
CA ARG A 30 25.01 42.29 -66.98
C ARG A 30 25.39 40.96 -66.33
N ILE A 31 25.52 40.98 -65.01
CA ILE A 31 25.77 39.83 -64.16
C ILE A 31 24.62 39.78 -63.16
N THR A 32 24.04 38.60 -62.93
CA THR A 32 22.98 38.40 -61.96
C THR A 32 23.56 38.44 -60.54
N LEU A 33 22.89 39.19 -59.65
CA LEU A 33 23.28 39.32 -58.23
C LEU A 33 22.39 38.47 -57.30
N ASN A 34 21.65 37.53 -57.89
CA ASN A 34 20.74 36.66 -57.16
C ASN A 34 21.53 35.61 -56.35
N THR A 35 20.90 35.09 -55.31
CA THR A 35 21.46 33.96 -54.56
C THR A 35 21.34 32.70 -55.41
N LEU A 36 22.44 31.98 -55.57
CA LEU A 36 22.51 30.70 -56.26
C LEU A 36 22.60 29.59 -55.22
N THR A 37 21.80 28.54 -55.41
CA THR A 37 21.85 27.32 -54.59
C THR A 37 22.67 26.26 -55.31
N LEU A 38 23.81 25.88 -54.74
CA LEU A 38 24.71 24.89 -55.28
C LEU A 38 24.56 23.58 -54.50
N ASN A 39 24.47 22.48 -55.22
CA ASN A 39 24.47 21.13 -54.63
C ASN A 39 25.88 20.55 -54.80
N VAL A 40 26.65 20.53 -53.72
CA VAL A 40 28.05 20.09 -53.72
C VAL A 40 28.06 18.61 -53.38
N LYS A 41 28.46 17.78 -54.35
CA LYS A 41 28.56 16.34 -54.19
C LYS A 41 30.03 15.94 -54.26
N SER A 42 30.49 15.25 -53.23
CA SER A 42 31.84 14.66 -53.22
C SER A 42 31.69 13.16 -53.06
N ASP A 43 31.80 12.45 -54.17
CA ASP A 43 31.68 11.00 -54.21
C ASP A 43 33.01 10.34 -53.83
N LYS A 44 32.93 9.25 -53.05
CA LYS A 44 34.05 8.33 -52.80
C LYS A 44 35.31 8.98 -52.22
N VAL A 45 35.13 9.84 -51.22
CA VAL A 45 36.23 10.50 -50.51
C VAL A 45 36.67 9.65 -49.32
N TYR A 46 37.97 9.44 -49.18
CA TYR A 46 38.54 8.73 -48.03
C TYR A 46 38.72 9.68 -46.85
N THR A 47 38.18 9.30 -45.70
CA THR A 47 38.41 9.98 -44.42
C THR A 47 39.80 9.67 -43.86
N ARG A 48 40.15 10.30 -42.72
CA ARG A 48 41.42 10.07 -42.02
C ARG A 48 41.71 8.58 -41.74
N HIS A 49 40.67 7.77 -41.49
CA HIS A 49 40.80 6.33 -41.22
C HIS A 49 40.69 5.46 -42.48
N GLY A 50 40.63 6.05 -43.68
CA GLY A 50 40.56 5.31 -44.93
C GLY A 50 39.19 4.71 -45.23
N VAL A 51 38.13 5.13 -44.53
CA VAL A 51 36.76 4.73 -44.84
C VAL A 51 36.25 5.61 -45.99
N PRO A 52 35.82 5.03 -47.13
CA PRO A 52 35.24 5.79 -48.23
C PRO A 52 33.83 6.24 -47.89
N ILE A 53 33.56 7.54 -48.00
CA ILE A 53 32.24 8.13 -47.80
C ILE A 53 31.88 9.07 -48.96
N SER A 54 30.59 9.18 -49.23
CA SER A 54 30.01 10.10 -50.19
C SER A 54 29.19 11.15 -49.44
N VAL A 55 29.52 12.42 -49.65
CA VAL A 55 28.94 13.52 -48.88
C VAL A 55 28.25 14.50 -49.81
N THR A 56 27.01 14.86 -49.47
CA THR A 56 26.25 15.89 -50.17
C THR A 56 26.03 17.10 -49.28
N GLY A 57 26.45 18.27 -49.74
CA GLY A 57 26.25 19.57 -49.11
C GLY A 57 25.39 20.50 -49.96
N ILE A 58 24.68 21.43 -49.33
CA ILE A 58 23.99 22.53 -50.00
C ILE A 58 24.68 23.83 -49.60
N ALA A 59 25.14 24.58 -50.59
CA ALA A 59 25.72 25.90 -50.40
C ALA A 59 24.82 26.96 -51.03
N GLN A 60 24.61 28.07 -50.33
CA GLN A 60 24.00 29.26 -50.89
C GLN A 60 25.10 30.30 -51.09
N VAL A 61 25.32 30.69 -52.35
CA VAL A 61 26.34 31.67 -52.72
C VAL A 61 25.70 32.87 -53.40
N LYS A 62 26.32 34.03 -53.27
CA LYS A 62 25.84 35.28 -53.85
C LYS A 62 27.01 36.19 -54.18
N ILE A 63 26.94 36.87 -55.32
CA ILE A 63 27.88 37.95 -55.65
C ILE A 63 27.50 39.18 -54.81
N GLN A 64 28.44 39.66 -53.99
CA GLN A 64 28.19 40.78 -53.09
C GLN A 64 28.25 42.11 -53.84
N GLY A 65 27.09 42.77 -54.00
CA GLY A 65 26.97 44.06 -54.68
C GLY A 65 27.29 45.28 -53.81
N GLN A 66 27.40 45.12 -52.49
CA GLN A 66 27.67 46.23 -51.56
C GLN A 66 29.15 46.59 -51.50
N ASN A 67 30.04 45.59 -51.55
CA ASN A 67 31.47 45.82 -51.52
C ASN A 67 32.00 46.08 -52.94
N LYS A 68 32.52 47.29 -53.18
CA LYS A 68 33.04 47.70 -54.49
C LYS A 68 34.23 46.85 -54.94
N GLU A 69 35.07 46.40 -54.02
CA GLU A 69 36.26 45.60 -54.34
C GLU A 69 35.87 44.19 -54.77
N MET A 70 35.04 43.50 -54.00
CA MET A 70 34.53 42.17 -54.37
C MET A 70 33.73 42.21 -55.67
N LEU A 71 32.92 43.25 -55.87
CA LEU A 71 32.17 43.43 -57.10
C LEU A 71 33.11 43.62 -58.31
N ALA A 72 34.22 44.35 -58.14
CA ALA A 72 35.21 44.53 -59.20
C ALA A 72 35.87 43.20 -59.59
N THR A 73 36.28 42.41 -58.61
CA THR A 73 36.90 41.10 -58.87
C THR A 73 35.92 40.11 -59.49
N ALA A 74 34.69 40.05 -58.99
CA ALA A 74 33.63 39.22 -59.60
C ALA A 74 33.33 39.65 -61.04
N CYS A 75 33.27 40.96 -61.29
CA CYS A 75 33.07 41.47 -62.64
C CYS A 75 34.23 41.13 -63.56
N GLN A 76 35.48 41.11 -63.10
CA GLN A 76 36.64 40.70 -63.90
C GLN A 76 36.63 39.19 -64.19
N MET A 77 36.27 38.35 -63.22
CA MET A 77 36.33 36.88 -63.32
C MET A 77 35.16 36.26 -64.10
N PHE A 78 33.98 36.87 -64.00
CA PHE A 78 32.72 36.34 -64.55
C PHE A 78 32.17 37.19 -65.71
N MET A 79 32.95 38.14 -66.23
CA MET A 79 32.57 38.91 -67.42
C MET A 79 32.29 37.98 -68.61
N GLY A 80 31.13 38.12 -69.24
CA GLY A 80 30.74 37.32 -70.41
C GLY A 80 30.41 35.84 -70.15
N LYS A 81 30.47 35.36 -68.89
CA LYS A 81 30.09 33.99 -68.53
C LYS A 81 28.61 33.87 -68.23
N SER A 82 28.04 32.69 -68.47
CA SER A 82 26.67 32.38 -68.09
C SER A 82 26.55 32.07 -66.59
N GLU A 83 25.34 32.20 -66.03
CA GLU A 83 25.09 31.89 -64.61
C GLU A 83 25.44 30.43 -64.26
N ALA A 84 25.21 29.50 -65.20
CA ALA A 84 25.58 28.10 -65.05
C ALA A 84 27.10 27.92 -64.94
N GLU A 85 27.89 28.62 -65.76
CA GLU A 85 29.35 28.57 -65.69
C GLU A 85 29.88 29.15 -64.37
N VAL A 86 29.31 30.25 -63.89
CA VAL A 86 29.65 30.82 -62.57
C VAL A 86 29.35 29.81 -61.46
N SER A 87 28.18 29.16 -61.55
CA SER A 87 27.76 28.14 -60.58
C SER A 87 28.70 26.93 -60.56
N ASN A 88 29.19 26.50 -61.73
CA ASN A 88 30.12 25.37 -61.86
C ASN A 88 31.49 25.71 -61.25
N ILE A 89 32.05 26.89 -61.52
CA ILE A 89 33.33 27.32 -60.95
C ILE A 89 33.26 27.37 -59.41
N ALA A 90 32.16 27.92 -58.88
CA ALA A 90 31.94 27.97 -57.44
C ALA A 90 31.73 26.57 -56.84
N LEU A 91 31.04 25.66 -57.56
CA LEU A 91 30.81 24.29 -57.16
C LEU A 91 32.12 23.50 -57.08
N GLU A 92 32.98 23.58 -58.10
CA GLU A 92 34.29 22.90 -58.11
C GLU A 92 35.18 23.35 -56.95
N THR A 93 35.17 24.66 -56.66
CA THR A 93 35.93 25.23 -55.53
C THR A 93 35.40 24.71 -54.19
N LEU A 94 34.08 24.72 -53.99
CA LEU A 94 33.44 24.21 -52.78
C LEU A 94 33.66 22.71 -52.60
N GLU A 95 33.57 21.93 -53.68
CA GLU A 95 33.81 20.50 -53.68
C GLU A 95 35.26 20.17 -53.29
N GLY A 96 36.22 20.94 -53.81
CA GLY A 96 37.63 20.83 -53.43
C GLY A 96 37.86 21.03 -51.93
N HIS A 97 37.30 22.11 -51.36
CA HIS A 97 37.38 22.39 -49.93
C HIS A 97 36.65 21.36 -49.08
N GLN A 98 35.44 20.95 -49.49
CA GLN A 98 34.68 19.90 -48.82
C GLN A 98 35.48 18.60 -48.76
N ARG A 99 36.07 18.16 -49.89
CA ARG A 99 36.93 16.97 -49.97
C ARG A 99 38.16 17.09 -49.07
N ALA A 100 38.84 18.23 -49.06
CA ALA A 100 40.02 18.46 -48.24
C ALA A 100 39.70 18.34 -46.74
N ILE A 101 38.58 18.92 -46.29
CA ILE A 101 38.17 18.82 -44.88
C ILE A 101 37.78 17.38 -44.50
N ILE A 102 37.08 16.65 -45.38
CA ILE A 102 36.72 15.24 -45.15
C ILE A 102 37.96 14.37 -44.92
N ALA A 103 39.06 14.62 -45.63
CA ALA A 103 40.30 13.86 -45.49
C ALA A 103 40.96 13.99 -44.10
N HIS A 104 40.71 15.09 -43.38
CA HIS A 104 41.29 15.35 -42.06
C HIS A 104 40.43 14.85 -40.89
N LEU A 105 39.13 14.67 -41.10
CA LEU A 105 38.16 14.27 -40.07
C LEU A 105 37.88 12.77 -40.12
N THR A 106 37.33 12.25 -39.01
CA THR A 106 36.81 10.88 -38.97
C THR A 106 35.31 10.85 -39.34
N VAL A 107 34.81 9.67 -39.73
CA VAL A 107 33.38 9.49 -40.06
C VAL A 107 32.49 9.79 -38.84
N GLU A 108 32.94 9.40 -37.65
CA GLU A 108 32.24 9.60 -36.39
C GLU A 108 32.12 11.08 -36.04
N GLU A 109 33.20 11.87 -36.22
CA GLU A 109 33.20 13.31 -35.98
C GLU A 109 32.22 14.04 -36.92
N ILE A 110 32.21 13.67 -38.21
CA ILE A 110 31.28 14.23 -39.20
C ILE A 110 29.82 13.92 -38.82
N TYR A 111 29.56 12.72 -38.31
CA TYR A 111 28.20 12.30 -37.95
C TYR A 111 27.71 12.92 -36.63
N GLN A 112 28.58 12.99 -35.61
CA GLN A 112 28.25 13.57 -34.30
C GLN A 112 28.11 15.10 -34.38
N ASP A 113 29.06 15.78 -35.03
CA ASP A 113 29.17 17.24 -35.04
C ASP A 113 29.01 17.85 -36.44
N ARG A 114 27.85 17.64 -37.06
CA ARG A 114 27.53 18.16 -38.41
C ARG A 114 27.69 19.68 -38.55
N LYS A 115 27.41 20.43 -37.47
CA LYS A 115 27.55 21.89 -37.43
C LYS A 115 29.02 22.31 -37.50
N LYS A 116 29.89 21.65 -36.74
CA LYS A 116 31.34 21.93 -36.72
C LYS A 116 31.96 21.67 -38.09
N PHE A 117 31.59 20.57 -38.74
CA PHE A 117 31.99 20.30 -40.12
C PHE A 117 31.53 21.42 -41.08
N SER A 118 30.26 21.81 -40.99
CA SER A 118 29.69 22.85 -41.86
C SER A 118 30.39 24.21 -41.67
N GLU A 119 30.73 24.56 -40.44
CA GLU A 119 31.47 25.79 -40.11
C GLU A 119 32.91 25.77 -40.64
N GLN A 120 33.60 24.64 -40.55
CA GLN A 120 34.96 24.48 -41.08
C GLN A 120 34.97 24.63 -42.61
N VAL A 121 34.08 23.95 -43.32
CA VAL A 121 33.94 24.08 -44.77
C VAL A 121 33.58 25.52 -45.14
N PHE A 122 32.62 26.13 -44.43
CA PHE A 122 32.26 27.53 -44.63
C PHE A 122 33.45 28.48 -44.47
N LYS A 123 34.25 28.33 -43.40
CA LYS A 123 35.37 29.22 -43.10
C LYS A 123 36.45 29.16 -44.19
N VAL A 124 36.84 27.96 -44.60
CA VAL A 124 37.91 27.77 -45.60
C VAL A 124 37.42 28.17 -47.00
N ALA A 125 36.22 27.77 -47.38
CA ALA A 125 35.66 28.13 -48.68
C ALA A 125 35.36 29.64 -48.79
N SER A 126 34.94 30.28 -47.70
CA SER A 126 34.67 31.74 -47.70
C SER A 126 35.91 32.55 -48.02
N SER A 127 37.08 32.21 -47.46
CA SER A 127 38.31 32.96 -47.76
C SER A 127 38.72 32.89 -49.23
N ASP A 128 38.46 31.76 -49.89
CA ASP A 128 38.86 31.54 -51.28
C ASP A 128 37.84 32.13 -52.27
N LEU A 129 36.55 31.90 -52.02
CA LEU A 129 35.46 32.46 -52.84
C LEU A 129 35.41 33.99 -52.78
N VAL A 130 35.81 34.60 -51.65
CA VAL A 130 35.92 36.07 -51.52
C VAL A 130 36.95 36.64 -52.49
N ASN A 131 38.06 35.93 -52.75
CA ASN A 131 39.06 36.34 -53.74
C ASN A 131 38.53 36.31 -55.18
N MET A 132 37.47 35.54 -55.44
CA MET A 132 36.75 35.54 -56.72
C MET A 132 35.56 36.53 -56.74
N GLY A 133 35.30 37.22 -55.63
CA GLY A 133 34.16 38.12 -55.47
C GLY A 133 32.81 37.42 -55.22
N ILE A 134 32.84 36.14 -54.85
CA ILE A 134 31.66 35.37 -54.44
C ILE A 134 31.59 35.33 -52.91
N GLY A 135 30.44 35.72 -52.34
CA GLY A 135 30.16 35.53 -50.93
C GLY A 135 29.39 34.24 -50.67
N VAL A 136 29.84 33.44 -49.70
CA VAL A 136 29.04 32.32 -49.18
C VAL A 136 28.07 32.87 -48.14
N VAL A 137 26.77 32.61 -48.34
CA VAL A 137 25.71 33.00 -47.39
C VAL A 137 25.55 31.93 -46.33
N SER A 138 25.47 30.67 -46.75
CA SER A 138 25.37 29.52 -45.86
C SER A 138 25.89 28.26 -46.53
N TYR A 139 26.35 27.33 -45.70
CA TYR A 139 26.69 25.98 -46.10
C TYR A 139 26.06 25.00 -45.10
N THR A 140 25.32 24.02 -45.60
CA THR A 140 24.69 22.98 -44.79
C THR A 140 25.00 21.60 -45.33
N LEU A 141 25.42 20.71 -44.45
CA LEU A 141 25.56 19.29 -44.75
C LEU A 141 24.16 18.68 -44.94
N LYS A 142 23.89 18.12 -46.13
CA LYS A 142 22.60 17.49 -46.45
C LYS A 142 22.60 16.02 -46.06
N ASP A 143 23.54 15.25 -46.59
CA ASP A 143 23.57 13.80 -46.39
C ASP A 143 25.00 13.24 -46.40
N VAL A 144 25.21 12.12 -45.71
CA VAL A 144 26.46 11.38 -45.64
C VAL A 144 26.12 9.90 -45.85
N HIS A 145 26.65 9.34 -46.93
CA HIS A 145 26.41 7.97 -47.35
C HIS A 145 27.72 7.19 -47.40
N ASP A 146 27.68 5.89 -47.16
CA ASP A 146 28.81 4.97 -47.27
C ASP A 146 28.47 3.77 -48.15
N ASP A 147 29.41 3.35 -49.00
CA ASP A 147 29.22 2.21 -49.91
C ASP A 147 29.43 0.85 -49.20
N GLN A 148 30.02 0.85 -47.99
CA GLN A 148 30.51 -0.34 -47.29
C GLN A 148 29.74 -0.70 -46.00
N ASP A 149 28.57 -0.10 -45.75
CA ASP A 149 27.73 -0.37 -44.56
C ASP A 149 28.47 -0.21 -43.21
N TYR A 150 29.50 0.62 -43.17
CA TYR A 150 30.27 0.95 -41.96
C TYR A 150 29.38 1.64 -40.92
N LEU A 151 28.61 2.65 -41.34
CA LEU A 151 27.68 3.40 -40.49
C LEU A 151 26.59 2.49 -39.93
N THR A 152 26.03 1.61 -40.77
CA THR A 152 25.04 0.61 -40.36
C THR A 152 25.62 -0.33 -39.29
N SER A 153 26.88 -0.75 -39.46
CA SER A 153 27.57 -1.65 -38.53
C SER A 153 27.88 -0.96 -37.19
N LEU A 154 28.30 0.31 -37.21
CA LEU A 154 28.51 1.12 -36.01
C LEU A 154 27.21 1.27 -35.19
N GLY A 155 26.08 1.51 -35.87
CA GLY A 155 24.76 1.57 -35.24
C GLY A 155 24.38 0.26 -34.57
N LYS A 156 24.55 -0.88 -35.25
CA LYS A 156 24.29 -2.22 -34.69
C LYS A 156 25.11 -2.50 -33.43
N ALA A 157 26.40 -2.18 -33.43
CA ALA A 157 27.27 -2.35 -32.27
C ALA A 157 26.79 -1.52 -31.08
N ARG A 158 26.42 -0.25 -31.32
CA ARG A 158 25.92 0.63 -30.25
C ARG A 158 24.57 0.16 -29.70
N THR A 159 23.65 -0.27 -30.55
CA THR A 159 22.36 -0.83 -30.12
C THR A 159 22.56 -2.10 -29.29
N ALA A 160 23.46 -3.00 -29.72
CA ALA A 160 23.78 -4.20 -28.96
C ALA A 160 24.38 -3.88 -27.58
N GLN A 161 25.24 -2.86 -27.48
CA GLN A 161 25.79 -2.39 -26.21
C GLN A 161 24.69 -1.85 -25.28
N VAL A 162 23.82 -0.97 -25.77
CA VAL A 162 22.70 -0.43 -24.98
C VAL A 162 21.76 -1.54 -24.51
N GLN A 163 21.45 -2.52 -25.37
CA GLN A 163 20.63 -3.68 -24.99
C GLN A 163 21.30 -4.58 -23.96
N LYS A 164 22.63 -4.73 -24.02
CA LYS A 164 23.39 -5.49 -23.04
C LYS A 164 23.33 -4.79 -21.68
N ASP A 165 23.57 -3.48 -21.66
CA ASP A 165 23.58 -2.69 -20.42
C ASP A 165 22.17 -2.65 -19.79
N ALA A 166 21.12 -2.52 -20.60
CA ALA A 166 19.74 -2.64 -20.14
C ALA A 166 19.46 -4.01 -19.50
N ARG A 167 19.89 -5.11 -20.13
CA ARG A 167 19.74 -6.48 -19.58
C ARG A 167 20.51 -6.67 -18.27
N ILE A 168 21.71 -6.09 -18.15
CA ILE A 168 22.48 -6.13 -16.90
C ILE A 168 21.74 -5.36 -15.81
N GLY A 169 21.23 -4.17 -16.13
CA GLY A 169 20.43 -3.37 -15.21
C GLY A 169 19.20 -4.12 -14.71
N GLU A 170 18.40 -4.70 -15.62
CA GLU A 170 17.23 -5.50 -15.26
C GLU A 170 17.57 -6.69 -14.36
N ALA A 171 18.66 -7.41 -14.65
CA ALA A 171 19.10 -8.54 -13.85
C ALA A 171 19.54 -8.11 -12.44
N GLN A 172 20.22 -6.98 -12.31
CA GLN A 172 20.61 -6.41 -11.01
C GLN A 172 19.38 -5.97 -10.21
N TYR A 173 18.44 -5.24 -10.82
CA TYR A 173 17.22 -4.82 -10.13
C TYR A 173 16.37 -6.02 -9.68
N LYS A 174 16.23 -7.07 -10.52
CA LYS A 174 15.52 -8.29 -10.14
C LYS A 174 16.20 -9.00 -8.96
N ARG A 175 17.53 -9.11 -8.98
CA ARG A 175 18.29 -9.71 -7.88
C ARG A 175 18.06 -8.95 -6.57
N ASP A 176 18.17 -7.62 -6.61
CA ASP A 176 18.01 -6.79 -5.42
C ASP A 176 16.57 -6.81 -4.90
N ALA A 177 15.58 -6.84 -5.80
CA ALA A 177 14.18 -6.99 -5.43
C ALA A 177 13.93 -8.31 -4.67
N VAL A 178 14.43 -9.44 -5.19
CA VAL A 178 14.30 -10.75 -4.53
C VAL A 178 14.99 -10.77 -3.16
N ILE A 179 16.16 -10.15 -3.01
CA ILE A 179 16.85 -10.08 -1.72
C ILE A 179 16.02 -9.27 -0.72
N ARG A 180 15.51 -8.11 -1.12
CA ARG A 180 14.68 -7.27 -0.23
C ARG A 180 13.38 -7.97 0.14
N GLU A 181 12.74 -8.67 -0.79
CA GLU A 181 11.53 -9.45 -0.52
C GLU A 181 11.80 -10.58 0.46
N ALA A 182 12.90 -11.33 0.29
CA ALA A 182 13.30 -12.39 1.22
C ALA A 182 13.61 -11.83 2.62
N GLN A 183 14.27 -10.69 2.73
CA GLN A 183 14.53 -10.01 4.00
C GLN A 183 13.23 -9.57 4.68
N ALA A 184 12.33 -8.91 3.94
CA ALA A 184 11.02 -8.49 4.45
C ALA A 184 10.18 -9.69 4.91
N MET A 185 10.24 -10.81 4.19
CA MET A 185 9.56 -12.05 4.59
C MET A 185 10.17 -12.65 5.86
N GLN A 186 11.50 -12.68 5.98
CA GLN A 186 12.18 -13.17 7.18
C GLN A 186 11.82 -12.32 8.40
N GLU A 187 11.82 -11.00 8.26
CA GLU A 187 11.41 -10.07 9.32
C GLU A 187 9.96 -10.30 9.74
N LYS A 188 9.04 -10.39 8.76
CA LYS A 188 7.62 -10.69 9.01
C LYS A 188 7.43 -11.99 9.79
N VAL A 189 8.07 -13.08 9.36
CA VAL A 189 7.96 -14.40 10.00
C VAL A 189 8.55 -14.36 11.42
N SER A 190 9.69 -13.68 11.62
CA SER A 190 10.29 -13.54 12.94
C SER A 190 9.39 -12.78 13.91
N ALA A 191 8.72 -11.72 13.46
CA ALA A 191 7.76 -10.96 14.25
C ALA A 191 6.52 -11.80 14.60
N GLN A 192 6.03 -12.61 13.65
CA GLN A 192 4.92 -13.54 13.90
C GLN A 192 5.28 -14.56 14.99
N TYR A 193 6.46 -15.18 14.93
CA TYR A 193 6.88 -16.13 15.96
C TYR A 193 7.04 -15.48 17.34
N LEU A 194 7.56 -14.25 17.41
CA LEU A 194 7.64 -13.53 18.68
C LEU A 194 6.26 -13.31 19.28
N ASN A 195 5.29 -12.86 18.48
CA ASN A 195 3.91 -12.68 18.91
C ASN A 195 3.27 -14.00 19.37
N GLU A 196 3.48 -15.10 18.63
CA GLU A 196 2.97 -16.43 19.01
C GLU A 196 3.58 -16.93 20.32
N ILE A 197 4.88 -16.72 20.54
CA ILE A 197 5.57 -17.06 21.79
C ILE A 197 4.97 -16.27 22.96
N GLU A 198 4.71 -14.97 22.77
CA GLU A 198 4.09 -14.11 23.80
C GLU A 198 2.67 -14.55 24.12
N MET A 199 1.84 -14.85 23.10
CA MET A 199 0.50 -15.38 23.28
C MET A 199 0.52 -16.73 24.03
N ALA A 200 1.41 -17.65 23.64
CA ALA A 200 1.54 -18.95 24.30
C ALA A 200 2.03 -18.84 25.75
N LYS A 201 2.91 -17.87 26.05
CA LYS A 201 3.32 -17.56 27.43
C LYS A 201 2.15 -17.01 28.24
N ALA A 202 1.43 -16.02 27.72
CA ALA A 202 0.26 -15.44 28.38
C ALA A 202 -0.82 -16.48 28.66
N GLN A 203 -1.06 -17.39 27.71
CA GLN A 203 -2.01 -18.50 27.88
C GLN A 203 -1.57 -19.46 28.99
N ARG A 204 -0.29 -19.87 29.01
CA ARG A 204 0.24 -20.71 30.09
C ARG A 204 0.10 -20.05 31.46
N ASP A 205 0.44 -18.78 31.56
CA ASP A 205 0.38 -18.03 32.82
C ASP A 205 -1.07 -17.87 33.31
N TYR A 206 -2.00 -17.66 32.37
CA TYR A 206 -3.44 -17.64 32.66
C TYR A 206 -3.92 -19.01 33.17
N GLU A 207 -3.54 -20.10 32.51
CA GLU A 207 -3.92 -21.46 32.91
C GLU A 207 -3.35 -21.86 34.28
N LEU A 208 -2.10 -21.50 34.58
CA LEU A 208 -1.48 -21.72 35.88
C LEU A 208 -2.22 -20.96 37.00
N LYS A 209 -2.52 -19.68 36.76
CA LYS A 209 -3.29 -18.87 37.72
C LYS A 209 -4.70 -19.43 37.92
N LYS A 210 -5.38 -19.81 36.84
CA LYS A 210 -6.70 -20.42 36.88
C LYS A 210 -6.67 -21.72 37.69
N ALA A 211 -5.70 -22.61 37.44
CA ALA A 211 -5.54 -23.86 38.19
C ALA A 211 -5.29 -23.59 39.69
N SER A 212 -4.51 -22.56 40.03
CA SER A 212 -4.31 -22.13 41.43
C SER A 212 -5.62 -21.70 42.09
N TYR A 213 -6.41 -20.86 41.42
CA TYR A 213 -7.71 -20.41 41.95
C TYR A 213 -8.72 -21.55 42.05
N ASP A 214 -8.77 -22.45 41.06
CA ASP A 214 -9.65 -23.61 41.11
C ASP A 214 -9.27 -24.54 42.27
N TYR A 215 -7.98 -24.72 42.54
CA TYR A 215 -7.51 -25.46 43.72
C TYR A 215 -7.96 -24.79 45.03
N GLU A 216 -7.80 -23.47 45.17
CA GLU A 216 -8.26 -22.72 46.35
C GLU A 216 -9.78 -22.80 46.53
N VAL A 217 -10.55 -22.65 45.45
CA VAL A 217 -12.01 -22.76 45.48
C VAL A 217 -12.45 -24.18 45.83
N ASN A 218 -11.81 -25.20 45.25
CA ASN A 218 -12.17 -26.60 45.51
C ASN A 218 -11.81 -27.03 46.93
N THR A 219 -10.67 -26.60 47.47
CA THR A 219 -10.30 -26.87 48.87
C THR A 219 -11.31 -26.22 49.82
N LYS A 220 -11.69 -24.96 49.59
CA LYS A 220 -12.71 -24.27 50.41
C LYS A 220 -14.10 -24.89 50.29
N LYS A 221 -14.50 -25.34 49.10
CA LYS A 221 -15.74 -26.09 48.89
C LYS A 221 -15.71 -27.42 49.64
N ALA A 222 -14.63 -28.18 49.56
CA ALA A 222 -14.47 -29.45 50.28
C ALA A 222 -14.50 -29.25 51.81
N GLU A 223 -13.84 -28.22 52.33
CA GLU A 223 -13.92 -27.83 53.75
C GLU A 223 -15.36 -27.48 54.17
N SER A 224 -16.08 -26.72 53.34
CA SER A 224 -17.47 -26.32 53.61
C SER A 224 -18.42 -27.53 53.61
N GLU A 225 -18.25 -28.46 52.67
CA GLU A 225 -19.03 -29.69 52.59
C GLU A 225 -18.76 -30.60 53.79
N MET A 226 -17.49 -30.77 54.19
CA MET A 226 -17.13 -31.51 55.40
C MET A 226 -17.73 -30.89 56.66
N ALA A 227 -17.70 -29.55 56.79
CA ALA A 227 -18.31 -28.84 57.90
C ALA A 227 -19.83 -29.01 57.92
N TYR A 228 -20.48 -28.95 56.76
CA TYR A 228 -21.91 -29.20 56.62
C TYR A 228 -22.28 -30.64 57.04
N GLN A 229 -21.54 -31.64 56.54
CA GLN A 229 -21.76 -33.04 56.91
C GLN A 229 -21.55 -33.30 58.40
N LEU A 230 -20.51 -32.69 58.99
CA LEU A 230 -20.28 -32.75 60.44
C LEU A 230 -21.44 -32.14 61.22
N GLN A 231 -21.99 -31.01 60.76
CA GLN A 231 -23.12 -30.36 61.40
C GLN A 231 -24.40 -31.21 61.29
N VAL A 232 -24.63 -31.85 60.14
CA VAL A 232 -25.74 -32.81 59.97
C VAL A 232 -25.57 -33.99 60.91
N ALA A 233 -24.36 -34.55 61.03
CA ALA A 233 -24.08 -35.67 61.93
C ALA A 233 -24.30 -35.29 63.41
N LYS A 234 -23.79 -34.13 63.86
CA LYS A 234 -24.03 -33.61 65.22
C LYS A 234 -25.52 -33.39 65.49
N THR A 235 -26.25 -32.86 64.51
CA THR A 235 -27.69 -32.63 64.65
C THR A 235 -28.43 -33.96 64.76
N LYS A 236 -28.06 -34.97 63.95
CA LYS A 236 -28.61 -36.33 64.07
C LYS A 236 -28.33 -36.97 65.42
N GLN A 237 -27.08 -36.88 65.92
CA GLN A 237 -26.71 -37.38 67.25
C GLN A 237 -27.56 -36.73 68.35
N ARG A 238 -27.72 -35.40 68.32
CA ARG A 238 -28.59 -34.69 69.27
C ARG A 238 -30.05 -35.16 69.18
N ILE A 239 -30.59 -35.36 67.97
CA ILE A 239 -31.95 -35.89 67.79
C ILE A 239 -32.07 -37.28 68.41
N GLU A 240 -31.08 -38.16 68.18
CA GLU A 240 -31.07 -39.51 68.75
C GLU A 240 -31.01 -39.48 70.29
N GLU A 241 -30.17 -38.63 70.88
CA GLU A 241 -30.10 -38.43 72.32
C GLU A 241 -31.44 -37.97 72.91
N GLU A 242 -32.09 -36.97 72.31
CA GLU A 242 -33.42 -36.49 72.72
C GLU A 242 -34.47 -37.61 72.61
N THR A 243 -34.46 -38.38 71.52
CA THR A 243 -35.40 -39.53 71.37
C THR A 243 -35.13 -40.65 72.38
N MET A 244 -33.87 -40.87 72.77
CA MET A 244 -33.49 -41.81 73.82
C MET A 244 -33.99 -41.32 75.19
N GLN A 245 -33.88 -40.03 75.49
CA GLN A 245 -34.42 -39.45 76.73
C GLN A 245 -35.94 -39.63 76.80
N VAL A 246 -36.67 -39.35 75.72
CA VAL A 246 -38.12 -39.61 75.65
C VAL A 246 -38.42 -41.08 75.90
N LYS A 247 -37.69 -42.01 75.27
CA LYS A 247 -37.85 -43.45 75.52
C LYS A 247 -37.56 -43.83 76.97
N VAL A 248 -36.56 -43.26 77.61
CA VAL A 248 -36.26 -43.51 79.04
C VAL A 248 -37.41 -43.03 79.93
N VAL A 249 -37.99 -41.86 79.65
CA VAL A 249 -39.16 -41.35 80.37
C VAL A 249 -40.40 -42.23 80.14
N GLU A 250 -40.67 -42.66 78.91
CA GLU A 250 -41.76 -43.60 78.64
C GLU A 250 -41.56 -44.94 79.37
N ARG A 251 -40.33 -45.46 79.38
CA ARG A 251 -39.99 -46.68 80.11
C ARG A 251 -40.13 -46.52 81.62
N SER A 252 -39.71 -45.41 82.19
CA SER A 252 -39.88 -45.16 83.63
C SER A 252 -41.34 -44.98 84.02
N GLN A 253 -42.15 -44.32 83.18
CA GLN A 253 -43.60 -44.24 83.35
C GLN A 253 -44.26 -45.61 83.25
N GLN A 254 -43.84 -46.48 82.32
CA GLN A 254 -44.31 -47.86 82.24
C GLN A 254 -43.99 -48.65 83.51
N ILE A 255 -42.78 -48.52 84.06
CA ILE A 255 -42.39 -49.16 85.32
C ILE A 255 -43.25 -48.63 86.48
N MET A 256 -43.45 -47.32 86.58
CA MET A 256 -44.33 -46.73 87.60
C MET A 256 -45.77 -47.26 87.52
N LEU A 257 -46.33 -47.37 86.32
CA LEU A 257 -47.65 -47.96 86.12
C LEU A 257 -47.68 -49.44 86.55
N GLN A 258 -46.64 -50.21 86.20
CA GLN A 258 -46.50 -51.60 86.64
C GLN A 258 -46.39 -51.72 88.17
N GLU A 259 -45.62 -50.85 88.84
CA GLU A 259 -45.52 -50.81 90.30
C GLU A 259 -46.85 -50.43 90.96
N GLN A 260 -47.58 -49.45 90.41
CA GLN A 260 -48.92 -49.11 90.88
C GLN A 260 -49.90 -50.27 90.72
N GLU A 261 -49.83 -51.03 89.62
CA GLU A 261 -50.63 -52.24 89.45
C GLU A 261 -50.27 -53.35 90.44
N ILE A 262 -48.98 -53.57 90.72
CA ILE A 262 -48.52 -54.52 91.74
C ILE A 262 -49.04 -54.09 93.12
N THR A 263 -48.94 -52.81 93.44
CA THR A 263 -49.42 -52.24 94.70
C THR A 263 -50.93 -52.42 94.86
N ARG A 264 -51.71 -52.17 93.80
CA ARG A 264 -53.17 -52.41 93.78
C ARG A 264 -53.50 -53.89 94.02
N LYS A 265 -52.76 -54.80 93.36
CA LYS A 265 -52.88 -56.26 93.55
C LYS A 265 -52.50 -56.71 94.96
N GLU A 266 -51.64 -55.99 95.66
CA GLU A 266 -51.30 -56.25 97.08
C GLU A 266 -52.36 -55.76 98.05
N MET A 267 -52.92 -54.57 97.83
CA MET A 267 -54.04 -54.05 98.64
C MET A 267 -55.29 -54.92 98.54
N ASP A 268 -55.59 -55.45 97.34
CA ASP A 268 -56.68 -56.42 97.13
C ASP A 268 -56.43 -57.78 97.83
N ARG A 269 -55.16 -58.14 98.07
CA ARG A 269 -54.80 -59.33 98.87
C ARG A 269 -54.93 -59.05 100.37
N TRP A 270 -54.64 -57.83 100.81
CA TRP A 270 -54.73 -57.44 102.22
C TRP A 270 -56.18 -57.35 102.73
N LEU A 271 -57.08 -56.77 101.93
CA LEU A 271 -58.51 -56.59 102.28
C LEU A 271 -59.31 -57.90 102.45
N ARG A 272 -58.82 -59.03 101.94
CA ARG A 272 -59.51 -60.32 102.04
C ARG A 272 -59.42 -61.01 103.41
N ARG A 273 -58.65 -60.49 104.38
CA ARG A 273 -58.31 -61.24 105.61
C ARG A 273 -59.19 -61.00 106.84
N LEU A 274 -60.13 -60.05 106.89
CA LEU A 274 -60.88 -59.77 108.16
C LEU A 274 -62.35 -59.34 107.98
N ARG A 275 -63.32 -60.23 108.30
CA ARG A 275 -64.60 -59.93 109.01
C ARG A 275 -65.44 -61.19 109.37
N PRO A 276 -65.96 -61.34 110.63
CA PRO A 276 -67.03 -62.28 111.00
C PRO A 276 -68.37 -61.62 111.44
N LEU A 277 -69.28 -62.47 111.97
CA LEU A 277 -70.76 -62.57 111.90
C LEU A 277 -71.68 -61.67 112.78
N ASN A 278 -72.81 -61.30 112.16
CA ASN A 278 -74.25 -61.38 112.56
C ASN A 278 -75.00 -60.34 113.44
N SER A 279 -76.13 -59.91 112.86
CA SER A 279 -77.50 -59.78 113.41
C SER A 279 -78.05 -58.45 113.99
N THR A 280 -79.32 -58.22 113.59
CA THR A 280 -80.41 -57.41 114.18
C THR A 280 -80.39 -55.89 114.01
N GLY A 281 -81.55 -55.36 113.59
CA GLY A 281 -81.72 -53.98 113.13
C GLY A 281 -82.32 -52.98 114.12
N ARG A 282 -82.28 -51.72 113.71
CA ARG A 282 -83.22 -50.60 113.94
C ARG A 282 -82.57 -49.35 113.30
N GLY A 283 -83.37 -48.46 112.68
CA GLY A 283 -82.93 -47.22 112.00
C GLY A 283 -82.28 -46.18 112.94
N PRO A 284 -82.00 -44.91 112.55
CA PRO A 284 -82.66 -44.11 111.49
C PRO A 284 -81.76 -43.17 110.61
N TRP A 285 -82.38 -42.67 109.54
CA TRP A 285 -82.30 -41.30 108.96
C TRP A 285 -81.09 -40.79 108.14
N TRP A 286 -81.46 -40.02 107.10
CA TRP A 286 -80.73 -39.17 106.16
C TRP A 286 -80.06 -39.80 104.94
N THR A 287 -80.87 -40.02 103.90
CA THR A 287 -80.42 -39.98 102.50
C THR A 287 -80.49 -38.53 102.01
N CYS A 288 -79.34 -37.87 101.92
CA CYS A 288 -79.20 -36.63 101.14
C CYS A 288 -78.70 -36.98 99.75
N CYS A 289 -79.56 -36.64 98.80
CA CYS A 289 -79.44 -36.74 97.36
C CYS A 289 -78.28 -35.87 96.85
N TRP A 290 -77.35 -36.41 96.07
CA TRP A 290 -76.54 -35.61 95.13
C TRP A 290 -76.73 -36.13 93.72
N ARG A 291 -77.17 -35.20 92.88
CA ARG A 291 -77.88 -35.39 91.62
C ARG A 291 -76.89 -35.24 90.48
N ASN A 292 -77.02 -36.16 89.54
CA ASN A 292 -76.32 -36.22 88.27
C ASN A 292 -76.99 -35.27 87.26
N TYR A 293 -76.22 -34.45 86.54
CA TYR A 293 -76.54 -33.79 85.25
C TYR A 293 -75.23 -33.18 84.73
N HIS A 294 -74.97 -32.92 83.44
CA HIS A 294 -75.24 -33.52 82.13
C HIS A 294 -74.43 -32.64 81.15
N TRP A 295 -74.15 -33.17 79.97
CA TRP A 295 -73.34 -32.57 78.91
C TRP A 295 -73.91 -31.30 78.25
N SER A 296 -72.96 -30.59 77.60
CA SER A 296 -73.00 -29.97 76.24
C SER A 296 -73.04 -28.44 76.07
N VAL A 297 -71.97 -27.96 75.39
CA VAL A 297 -71.87 -27.02 74.26
C VAL A 297 -72.39 -25.58 74.43
N THR A 298 -71.52 -24.56 74.30
CA THR A 298 -71.50 -23.57 73.18
C THR A 298 -70.38 -22.49 73.31
N LEU A 299 -69.67 -22.31 72.20
CA LEU A 299 -69.14 -21.09 71.52
C LEU A 299 -68.89 -19.74 72.24
N GLY A 300 -67.78 -19.10 71.86
CA GLY A 300 -67.47 -17.65 71.97
C GLY A 300 -65.99 -17.39 72.27
N VAL A 301 -65.06 -17.45 71.30
CA VAL A 301 -64.55 -16.36 70.43
C VAL A 301 -64.11 -15.09 71.17
N GLY A 302 -62.80 -14.81 71.17
CA GLY A 302 -62.27 -13.50 71.55
C GLY A 302 -60.75 -13.44 71.77
N LEU A 303 -60.04 -12.97 70.74
CA LEU A 303 -58.77 -12.22 70.75
C LEU A 303 -57.46 -12.93 71.15
N GLY A 304 -56.49 -12.94 70.22
CA GLY A 304 -55.07 -13.02 70.57
C GLY A 304 -54.13 -13.62 69.53
N GLY A 305 -53.86 -12.88 68.43
CA GLY A 305 -52.49 -12.71 67.89
C GLY A 305 -51.81 -13.82 67.07
N CYS A 306 -51.47 -13.44 65.83
CA CYS A 306 -50.33 -13.87 65.00
C CYS A 306 -50.21 -15.35 64.59
N MET A 307 -50.62 -15.63 63.34
CA MET A 307 -49.87 -16.53 62.45
C MET A 307 -50.29 -16.31 61.00
N ASP A 308 -49.30 -15.95 60.17
CA ASP A 308 -49.36 -15.95 58.71
C ASP A 308 -49.60 -17.36 58.17
N ARG A 309 -50.56 -17.51 57.26
CA ARG A 309 -50.47 -18.49 56.18
C ARG A 309 -51.48 -18.23 55.06
N GLU A 310 -51.08 -18.73 53.89
CA GLU A 310 -51.89 -19.08 52.72
C GLU A 310 -52.22 -17.89 51.80
N LYS A 311 -52.10 -17.99 50.48
CA LYS A 311 -51.80 -19.10 49.58
C LYS A 311 -51.72 -18.52 48.16
N ASP A 312 -51.27 -19.38 47.24
CA ASP A 312 -51.69 -19.39 45.83
C ASP A 312 -51.14 -18.24 44.96
N LEU A 313 -50.88 -18.36 43.66
CA LEU A 313 -50.69 -19.38 42.63
C LEU A 313 -50.74 -18.54 41.33
N TRP A 314 -50.09 -18.98 40.23
CA TRP A 314 -50.18 -18.38 38.87
C TRP A 314 -49.54 -16.97 38.76
N GLU A 315 -49.04 -16.46 37.65
CA GLU A 315 -48.86 -16.84 36.25
C GLU A 315 -48.18 -15.62 35.57
N SER A 316 -47.47 -15.89 34.48
CA SER A 316 -47.11 -15.01 33.35
C SER A 316 -46.83 -13.51 33.57
N ASP A 317 -45.69 -13.08 33.04
CA ASP A 317 -45.60 -12.12 31.90
C ASP A 317 -44.16 -11.57 31.84
N SER A 318 -43.45 -11.85 30.73
CA SER A 318 -43.18 -10.94 29.60
C SER A 318 -42.22 -9.80 30.01
N VAL A 319 -41.19 -9.44 29.23
CA VAL A 319 -41.26 -8.93 27.86
C VAL A 319 -39.86 -8.99 27.24
N ASP A 320 -39.81 -9.53 26.02
CA ASP A 320 -38.79 -9.26 25.00
C ASP A 320 -38.89 -7.81 24.50
N MET A 321 -37.76 -7.14 24.28
CA MET A 321 -37.71 -6.03 23.32
C MET A 321 -36.37 -5.98 22.56
N GLU A 322 -36.50 -6.41 21.31
CA GLU A 322 -36.07 -5.72 20.08
C GLU A 322 -34.56 -5.67 19.75
N SER A 323 -34.13 -6.35 18.70
CA SER A 323 -34.24 -6.02 17.26
C SER A 323 -32.97 -5.34 16.75
N LEU A 324 -32.28 -5.98 15.81
CA LEU A 324 -32.06 -5.45 14.45
C LEU A 324 -31.19 -6.43 13.64
N SER A 325 -31.85 -7.02 12.64
CA SER A 325 -31.28 -7.64 11.45
C SER A 325 -30.51 -6.64 10.59
N GLY A 326 -29.49 -7.09 9.84
CA GLY A 326 -29.06 -6.36 8.65
C GLY A 326 -27.67 -6.69 8.09
N TRP A 327 -27.59 -7.76 7.29
CA TRP A 327 -26.89 -7.86 6.00
C TRP A 327 -25.77 -6.86 5.63
N MET A 328 -24.56 -7.34 5.31
CA MET A 328 -23.98 -7.32 3.94
C MET A 328 -22.49 -7.70 3.93
N GLU A 329 -22.17 -8.78 3.22
CA GLU A 329 -20.87 -8.96 2.55
C GLU A 329 -20.77 -8.00 1.35
N ARG A 330 -19.60 -7.39 1.11
CA ARG A 330 -19.06 -7.25 -0.25
C ARG A 330 -17.55 -6.99 -0.30
N LEU A 331 -16.98 -7.73 -1.23
CA LEU A 331 -15.61 -7.73 -1.76
C LEU A 331 -15.17 -6.42 -2.42
N ASP A 332 -13.84 -6.32 -2.54
CA ASP A 332 -13.02 -5.69 -3.58
C ASP A 332 -13.01 -4.17 -3.80
N GLY A 333 -11.82 -3.60 -3.60
CA GLY A 333 -11.10 -2.92 -4.70
C GLY A 333 -11.11 -1.38 -4.71
N TRP A 334 -9.94 -0.78 -4.42
CA TRP A 334 -9.24 0.31 -5.13
C TRP A 334 -8.22 0.98 -4.18
N SER A 335 -6.91 0.81 -4.38
CA SER A 335 -5.99 1.55 -5.28
C SER A 335 -5.94 3.06 -5.01
N ASP A 336 -4.77 3.46 -4.49
CA ASP A 336 -3.98 4.66 -4.78
C ASP A 336 -4.63 6.05 -4.71
N SER A 337 -4.06 6.91 -3.87
CA SER A 337 -3.26 8.08 -4.32
C SER A 337 -2.86 8.94 -3.12
N VAL A 338 -1.62 8.77 -2.68
CA VAL A 338 -0.91 9.73 -1.83
C VAL A 338 -0.23 10.71 -2.79
N ASP A 339 -0.62 11.98 -2.76
CA ASP A 339 0.11 13.07 -3.41
C ASP A 339 0.62 14.03 -2.33
N MET A 340 1.85 13.76 -1.86
CA MET A 340 2.70 14.72 -1.17
C MET A 340 3.56 15.41 -2.23
N ARG A 341 3.32 16.69 -2.49
CA ARG A 341 4.28 17.59 -3.13
C ARG A 341 4.98 18.42 -2.06
N ILE A 342 6.26 18.12 -1.86
CA ILE A 342 7.28 19.00 -1.29
C ILE A 342 8.46 19.00 -2.27
N ASP A 343 8.88 20.20 -2.67
CA ASP A 343 10.17 20.66 -3.21
C ASP A 343 10.08 21.47 -4.51
N GLY A 344 10.73 22.64 -4.49
CA GLY A 344 11.08 23.45 -5.67
C GLY A 344 10.93 24.95 -5.47
#